data_AF-A0A1Q8QEP3-F1
#
_entry.id   AF-A0A1Q8QEP3-F1
#
_cell.length_a   1.000
_cell.length_b   1.000
_cell.length_c   1.000
_cell.angle_alpha   90.00
_cell.angle_beta   90.00
_cell.angle_gamma   90.00
#
_symmetry.space_group_name_H-M   'P 1'
#
loop_
_entity.id
_entity.type
_entity.pdbx_description
1 polymer ?
#
loop_
_entity_poly.entity_id
_entity_poly.type
_entity_poly.pdbx_seq_one_letter_code
_entity_poly.pdbx_strand_id
1 'polypeptide(L)'
;MLSGEVKTCLPVVSPKDESLWAVKYDRTYWLYANWEVDLYKYRDALARAGYVVFADLREPLPKDLPRRERTSHFNWDVGLL
;
A
#
# COMPACT_ATOMS: atom_id res chain seq x y z
N MET A 1 9.53 -5.69 -29.03
CA MET A 1 8.47 -4.75 -28.61
C MET A 1 8.82 -4.26 -27.21
N LEU A 2 9.22 -3.00 -27.07
CA LEU A 2 9.27 -2.35 -25.77
C LEU A 2 7.81 -2.14 -25.31
N SER A 3 7.46 -2.65 -24.14
CA SER A 3 6.14 -2.45 -23.54
C SER A 3 5.86 -0.94 -23.48
N GLY A 4 4.68 -0.51 -23.96
CA GLY A 4 4.28 0.89 -23.91
C GLY A 4 4.32 1.45 -22.48
N GLU A 5 4.46 2.77 -22.34
CA GLU A 5 4.47 3.41 -21.01
C GLU A 5 3.21 3.03 -20.20
N VAL A 6 3.43 2.68 -18.94
CA VAL A 6 2.34 2.37 -17.99
C VAL A 6 1.59 3.67 -17.72
N LYS A 7 0.26 3.65 -17.92
CA LYS A 7 -0.61 4.78 -17.56
C LYS A 7 -0.57 4.98 -16.04
N THR A 8 -0.26 6.20 -15.61
CA THR A 8 -0.18 6.57 -14.19
C THR A 8 -1.51 7.10 -13.66
N CYS A 9 -1.72 7.02 -12.36
CA CYS A 9 -2.87 7.57 -11.64
C CYS A 9 -4.24 7.02 -12.11
N LEU A 10 -4.25 5.89 -12.81
CA LEU A 10 -5.47 5.18 -13.20
C LEU A 10 -5.61 3.88 -12.40
N PRO A 11 -6.85 3.46 -12.10
CA PRO A 11 -7.11 2.16 -11.52
C PRO A 11 -6.65 1.05 -12.46
N VAL A 12 -5.94 0.09 -11.88
CA VAL A 12 -5.70 -1.22 -12.44
C VAL A 12 -6.35 -2.21 -11.48
N VAL A 13 -7.19 -3.11 -11.99
CA VAL A 13 -7.93 -4.08 -11.16
C VAL A 13 -7.38 -5.47 -11.45
N SER A 14 -7.01 -6.19 -10.39
CA SER A 14 -6.55 -7.57 -10.50
C SER A 14 -7.73 -8.52 -10.77
N PRO A 15 -7.49 -9.75 -11.27
CA PRO A 15 -8.53 -10.77 -11.39
C PRO A 15 -9.22 -11.12 -10.07
N LYS A 16 -8.62 -10.76 -8.92
CA LYS A 16 -9.18 -10.96 -7.58
C LYS A 16 -9.89 -9.73 -7.03
N ASP A 17 -10.22 -8.77 -7.89
CA ASP A 17 -10.93 -7.54 -7.52
C ASP A 17 -10.14 -6.65 -6.53
N GLU A 18 -8.81 -6.69 -6.63
CA GLU A 18 -7.93 -5.76 -5.90
C GLU A 18 -7.57 -4.60 -6.81
N SER A 19 -7.82 -3.36 -6.37
CA SER A 19 -7.49 -2.18 -7.16
C SER A 19 -6.15 -1.58 -6.71
N LEU A 20 -5.36 -1.18 -7.70
CA LEU A 20 -4.07 -0.54 -7.53
C LEU A 20 -3.91 0.63 -8.50
N TRP A 21 -2.98 1.53 -8.22
CA TRP A 21 -2.58 2.57 -9.18
C TRP A 21 -1.06 2.66 -9.27
N ALA A 22 -0.59 3.08 -10.44
CA ALA A 22 0.82 3.32 -10.70
C ALA A 22 1.17 4.81 -10.59
N VAL A 23 2.29 5.12 -9.97
CA VAL A 23 2.92 6.46 -9.99
C VAL A 23 4.33 6.30 -10.55
N LYS A 24 4.74 7.22 -11.43
CA LYS A 24 6.10 7.23 -11.98
C LYS A 24 6.94 8.25 -11.21
N TYR A 25 7.98 7.76 -10.55
CA TYR A 25 9.02 8.58 -9.95
C TYR A 25 10.33 8.32 -10.69
N ASP A 26 10.80 9.33 -11.43
CA ASP A 26 11.96 9.23 -12.32
C ASP A 26 11.86 8.03 -13.30
N ARG A 27 12.72 7.02 -13.13
CA ARG A 27 12.76 5.80 -13.97
C ARG A 27 12.02 4.61 -13.36
N THR A 28 11.36 4.80 -12.22
CA THR A 28 10.71 3.72 -11.46
C THR A 28 9.20 3.93 -11.40
N TYR A 29 8.46 2.85 -11.65
CA TYR A 29 7.02 2.81 -11.39
C TYR A 29 6.76 2.19 -10.02
N TRP A 30 6.05 2.93 -9.19
CA TRP A 30 5.59 2.51 -7.88
C TRP A 30 4.13 2.10 -7.99
N LEU A 31 3.79 0.96 -7.39
CA LEU A 31 2.42 0.44 -7.37
C LEU A 31 1.90 0.54 -5.94
N TYR A 32 0.76 1.22 -5.79
CA TYR A 32 0.09 1.37 -4.51
C TYR A 32 -1.26 0.67 -4.54
N ALA A 33 -1.57 -0.08 -3.50
CA ALA A 33 -2.89 -0.66 -3.31
C ALA A 33 -3.88 0.40 -2.81
N ASN A 34 -5.15 0.31 -3.20
CA ASN A 34 -6.20 1.24 -2.77
C ASN A 34 -6.63 1.12 -1.30
N TRP A 35 -5.81 0.49 -0.46
CA TRP A 35 -6.01 0.32 0.96
C TRP A 35 -4.72 0.67 1.72
N GLU A 36 -4.87 1.09 2.98
CA GLU A 36 -3.76 1.49 3.83
C GLU A 36 -3.38 0.39 4.82
N VAL A 37 -2.11 0.38 5.23
CA VAL A 37 -1.63 -0.43 6.35
C VAL A 37 -1.49 0.48 7.56
N ASP A 38 -2.44 0.37 8.49
CA ASP A 38 -2.35 1.07 9.77
C ASP A 38 -1.91 0.10 10.88
N LEU A 39 -0.71 0.33 11.41
CA LEU A 39 -0.14 -0.39 12.55
C LEU A 39 -0.12 0.47 13.82
N TYR A 40 -0.72 1.66 13.83
CA TYR A 40 -0.68 2.58 14.95
C TYR A 40 -1.22 1.94 16.24
N LYS A 41 -2.29 1.16 16.13
CA LYS A 41 -2.85 0.38 17.26
C LYS A 41 -1.88 -0.63 17.88
N TYR A 42 -0.81 -1.01 17.18
CA TYR A 42 0.19 -1.97 17.64
C TYR A 42 1.51 -1.30 18.06
N ARG A 43 1.55 0.04 18.10
CA ARG A 43 2.74 0.81 18.42
C ARG A 43 3.42 0.37 19.72
N ASP A 44 2.65 0.12 20.78
CA ASP A 44 3.21 -0.29 22.08
C ASP A 44 3.84 -1.68 22.02
N ALA A 45 3.25 -2.61 21.26
CA ALA A 45 3.82 -3.94 21.06
C ALA A 45 5.14 -3.85 20.26
N LEU A 46 5.16 -3.03 19.20
CA LEU A 46 6.35 -2.76 18.41
C LEU A 46 7.45 -2.08 19.24
N ALA A 47 7.10 -1.09 20.07
CA ALA A 47 8.07 -0.44 20.94
C ALA A 47 8.72 -1.42 21.93
N ARG A 48 7.93 -2.31 22.54
CA ARG A 48 8.46 -3.39 23.41
C ARG A 48 9.34 -4.39 22.67
N ALA A 49 9.11 -4.59 21.38
CA ALA A 49 9.95 -5.43 20.53
C ALA A 49 11.26 -4.73 20.07
N GLY A 50 11.49 -3.48 20.46
CA GLY A 50 12.73 -2.74 20.16
C GLY A 50 12.66 -1.84 18.93
N TYR A 51 11.50 -1.70 18.29
CA TYR A 51 11.31 -0.70 17.24
C TYR A 51 11.30 0.71 17.84
N VAL A 52 12.14 1.59 17.31
CA VAL A 52 12.37 2.94 17.87
C VAL A 52 11.89 4.08 16.95
N VAL A 53 11.71 3.81 15.65
CA VAL A 53 11.23 4.77 14.66
C VAL A 53 9.90 4.30 14.10
N PHE A 54 8.91 5.19 14.12
CA PHE A 54 7.58 4.98 13.56
C PHE A 54 7.35 6.04 12.49
N ALA A 55 7.21 5.61 11.23
CA ALA A 55 7.01 6.49 10.09
C ALA A 55 5.59 6.34 9.54
N ASP A 56 5.00 7.46 9.14
CA ASP A 56 3.77 7.53 8.35
C ASP A 56 4.17 7.87 6.91
N LEU A 57 3.86 6.98 5.97
CA LEU A 57 4.18 7.11 4.56
C LEU A 57 2.87 7.28 3.79
N ARG A 58 2.67 8.44 3.16
CA ARG A 58 1.44 8.76 2.45
C ARG A 58 1.71 9.06 0.99
N GLU A 59 1.08 8.29 0.13
CA GLU A 59 0.92 8.62 -1.29
C GLU A 59 -0.52 9.15 -1.50
N PRO A 60 -0.70 10.31 -2.16
CA PRO A 60 -2.03 10.83 -2.46
C PRO A 60 -2.87 9.88 -3.30
N LEU A 61 -4.09 9.58 -2.83
CA LEU A 61 -5.04 8.76 -3.56
C LEU A 61 -5.59 9.52 -4.78
N PRO A 62 -5.58 8.94 -6.00
CA PRO A 62 -6.24 9.55 -7.15
C PRO A 62 -7.74 9.74 -6.91
N LYS A 63 -8.31 10.85 -7.40
CA LYS A 63 -9.73 11.21 -7.18
C LYS A 63 -10.72 10.13 -7.64
N ASP A 64 -10.39 9.44 -8.72
CA ASP A 64 -11.25 8.44 -9.35
C ASP A 64 -11.10 7.03 -8.75
N LEU A 65 -10.27 6.88 -7.70
CA LEU A 65 -10.03 5.62 -7.04
C LEU A 65 -10.67 5.61 -5.65
N PRO A 66 -11.75 4.84 -5.40
CA PRO A 66 -12.32 4.74 -4.08
C PRO A 66 -11.33 4.01 -3.14
N ARG A 67 -11.16 4.58 -1.95
CA ARG A 67 -10.40 3.95 -0.87
C ARG A 67 -11.16 2.71 -0.40
N ARG A 68 -10.45 1.59 -0.29
CA ARG A 68 -10.95 0.35 0.31
C ARG A 68 -10.44 0.23 1.74
N GLU A 69 -11.31 -0.20 2.64
CA GLU A 69 -10.88 -0.65 3.95
C GLU A 69 -10.32 -2.07 3.85
N ARG A 70 -9.16 -2.29 4.45
CA ARG A 70 -8.57 -3.62 4.47
C ARG A 70 -9.26 -4.46 5.54
N THR A 71 -9.69 -5.65 5.16
CA THR A 71 -10.37 -6.60 6.06
C THR A 71 -9.41 -7.41 6.94
N SER A 72 -8.10 -7.34 6.70
CA SER A 72 -7.06 -8.13 7.38
C SER A 72 -5.99 -7.24 8.03
N HIS A 73 -5.25 -7.74 9.02
CA HIS A 73 -4.24 -7.00 9.77
C HIS A 73 -2.78 -7.23 9.32
N PHE A 74 -2.50 -7.40 8.03
CA PHE A 74 -1.12 -7.50 7.49
C PHE A 74 -0.24 -8.53 8.22
N ASN A 75 -0.58 -9.81 8.11
CA ASN A 75 0.14 -10.91 8.77
C ASN A 75 0.31 -10.78 10.30
N TRP A 76 -0.23 -9.74 10.95
CA TRP A 76 -0.09 -9.52 12.38
C TRP A 76 -0.66 -10.69 13.19
N ASP A 77 -1.84 -11.16 12.77
CA ASP A 77 -2.54 -12.27 13.43
C ASP A 77 -1.95 -13.65 13.07
N VAL A 78 -1.00 -13.70 12.12
CA VAL A 78 -0.39 -14.94 11.62
C VAL A 78 0.93 -15.26 12.35
N GLY A 79 1.49 -14.29 13.09
CA GLY A 79 2.81 -14.39 13.73
C GLY A 79 3.96 -14.10 12.76
N LEU A 80 5.13 -13.74 13.29
CA LEU A 80 6.38 -13.76 12.52
C LEU A 80 6.83 -15.22 12.38
N LEU A 81 7.10 -15.66 11.15
CA LEU A 81 7.81 -16.92 10.89
C LEU A 81 9.23 -16.87 11.45
#